data_AF-A0A7Y9Z8B9-F1
#
_entry.id   AF-A0A7Y9Z8B9-F1
#
_cell.length_a   1.000
_cell.length_b   1.000
_cell.length_c   1.000
_cell.angle_alpha   90.00
_cell.angle_beta   90.00
_cell.angle_gamma   90.00
#
_symmetry.space_group_name_H-M   'P 1'
#
loop_
_entity.id
_entity.type
_entity.pdbx_description
1 polymer ?
#
loop_
_entity_poly.entity_id
_entity_poly.type
_entity_poly.pdbx_seq_one_letter_code
_entity_poly.pdbx_strand_id
1 'polypeptide(L)'
;MATTSSWVAHASREPSSGMIAALHEWIDDSVRLSTATPGSCPVLADSVFAGIVAHTDRALHKRRQHPTFLSSQPCGLTASAGHGLRPMCEVIAHDEYGPEDLLVEHTGGASTLAEAIARATSSERSALVPVFTEAEFMDADLFHLHTSRLLDPQDSGVVIPFMIVPGGQSGLDAQDREDVVRATGFTSYTFECDWENFTLEDHTRLALLMEDVLDEIIQIKAEGGARVSSFQPLWPLVEMRSTTPLR
;
A
#
# COMPACT_ATOMS: atom_id res chain seq x y z
N MET A 1 16.38 -6.80 21.51
CA MET A 1 15.72 -8.06 21.11
C MET A 1 15.07 -7.79 19.77
N ALA A 2 15.43 -8.53 18.72
CA ALA A 2 14.75 -8.40 17.44
C ALA A 2 13.35 -8.96 17.60
N THR A 3 12.33 -8.10 17.55
CA THR A 3 10.94 -8.54 17.40
C THR A 3 10.84 -9.26 16.06
N THR A 4 10.61 -10.56 16.07
CA THR A 4 10.15 -11.28 14.89
C THR A 4 8.76 -10.74 14.57
N SER A 5 8.63 -9.95 13.50
CA SER A 5 7.31 -9.59 12.97
C SER A 5 6.66 -10.89 12.51
N SER A 6 5.67 -11.38 13.24
CA SER A 6 4.93 -12.58 12.84
C SER A 6 3.97 -12.20 11.72
N TRP A 7 4.29 -12.58 10.49
CA TRP A 7 3.40 -12.51 9.34
C TRP A 7 2.56 -13.79 9.34
N VAL A 8 1.28 -13.68 9.70
CA VAL A 8 0.41 -14.85 9.94
C VAL A 8 -0.80 -14.78 9.00
N ALA A 9 -1.14 -15.91 8.39
CA ALA A 9 -2.34 -16.06 7.58
C ALA A 9 -3.60 -15.96 8.46
N HIS A 10 -4.63 -15.30 7.94
CA HIS A 10 -5.90 -15.13 8.65
C HIS A 10 -7.01 -15.90 7.96
N ALA A 11 -7.81 -16.66 8.72
CA ALA A 11 -8.83 -17.55 8.15
C ALA A 11 -10.03 -16.82 7.53
N SER A 12 -10.34 -15.60 8.00
CA SER A 12 -11.41 -14.76 7.45
C SER A 12 -10.87 -13.79 6.40
N ARG A 13 -11.09 -14.14 5.13
CA ARG A 13 -10.70 -13.37 3.94
C ARG A 13 -11.75 -12.30 3.60
N GLU A 14 -13.00 -12.72 3.47
CA GLU A 14 -14.09 -11.85 2.99
C GLU A 14 -14.51 -10.81 4.05
N PRO A 15 -14.50 -9.50 3.71
CA PRO A 15 -15.06 -8.48 4.57
C PRO A 15 -16.60 -8.56 4.58
N SER A 16 -17.23 -8.19 5.70
CA SER A 16 -18.68 -8.05 5.72
C SER A 16 -19.12 -6.83 4.91
N SER A 17 -20.36 -6.85 4.40
CA SER A 17 -20.93 -5.71 3.69
C SER A 17 -20.95 -4.44 4.55
N GLY A 18 -21.21 -4.57 5.85
CA GLY A 18 -21.17 -3.45 6.81
C GLY A 18 -19.77 -2.86 6.95
N MET A 19 -18.72 -3.69 6.96
CA MET A 19 -17.33 -3.22 6.98
C MET A 19 -16.98 -2.44 5.70
N ILE A 20 -17.38 -2.96 4.54
CA ILE A 20 -17.15 -2.27 3.26
C ILE A 20 -17.87 -0.92 3.21
N ALA A 21 -19.12 -0.85 3.66
CA ALA A 21 -19.87 0.40 3.73
C ALA A 21 -19.20 1.42 4.67
N ALA A 22 -18.76 0.99 5.85
CA ALA A 22 -18.09 1.86 6.80
C ALA A 22 -16.74 2.39 6.29
N LEU A 23 -15.96 1.56 5.57
CA LEU A 23 -14.73 2.02 4.93
C LEU A 23 -15.01 3.00 3.78
N HIS A 24 -16.07 2.78 3.01
CA HIS A 24 -16.50 3.72 1.97
C HIS A 24 -16.85 5.09 2.57
N GLU A 25 -17.66 5.10 3.64
CA GLU A 25 -17.99 6.34 4.38
C GLU A 25 -16.74 7.02 4.97
N TRP A 26 -15.82 6.25 5.53
CA TRP A 26 -14.55 6.78 6.06
C TRP A 26 -13.72 7.47 4.97
N ILE A 27 -13.62 6.86 3.78
CA ILE A 27 -12.86 7.42 2.66
C ILE A 27 -13.49 8.74 2.22
N ASP A 28 -14.81 8.78 2.03
CA ASP A 28 -15.53 9.99 1.64
C ASP A 28 -15.34 11.12 2.66
N ASP A 29 -15.46 10.81 3.96
CA ASP A 29 -15.26 11.79 5.02
C ASP A 29 -13.80 12.26 5.10
N SER A 30 -12.83 11.36 4.96
CA SER A 30 -11.40 11.70 4.95
C SER A 30 -11.07 12.67 3.82
N VAL A 31 -11.52 12.37 2.59
CA VAL A 31 -11.32 13.21 1.41
C VAL A 31 -12.01 14.56 1.58
N ARG A 32 -13.27 14.55 2.03
CA ARG A 32 -14.07 15.77 2.23
C ARG A 32 -13.46 16.68 3.29
N LEU A 33 -13.07 16.13 4.44
CA LEU A 33 -12.47 16.88 5.54
C LEU A 33 -11.10 17.43 5.16
N SER A 34 -10.27 16.61 4.50
CA SER A 34 -8.95 17.04 4.03
C SER A 34 -9.07 18.16 3.00
N THR A 35 -9.98 18.04 2.04
CA THR A 35 -10.21 19.08 1.01
C THR A 35 -10.73 20.38 1.61
N ALA A 36 -11.60 20.31 2.63
CA ALA A 36 -12.22 21.48 3.25
C ALA A 36 -11.32 22.20 4.26
N THR A 37 -10.26 21.55 4.75
CA THR A 37 -9.42 22.07 5.84
C THR A 37 -8.10 22.62 5.32
N PRO A 38 -7.87 23.95 5.42
CA PRO A 38 -6.58 24.54 5.01
C PRO A 38 -5.42 23.94 5.81
N GLY A 39 -4.36 23.51 5.10
CA GLY A 39 -3.16 22.94 5.72
C GLY A 39 -3.26 21.44 6.06
N SER A 40 -4.31 20.74 5.60
CA SER A 40 -4.39 19.28 5.63
C SER A 40 -3.33 18.62 4.76
N CYS A 41 -3.16 17.31 4.92
CA CYS A 41 -2.28 16.52 4.07
C CYS A 41 -2.89 16.35 2.68
N PRO A 42 -2.19 16.71 1.58
CA PRO A 42 -2.79 16.65 0.25
C PRO A 42 -3.10 15.21 -0.20
N VAL A 43 -2.35 14.22 0.28
CA VAL A 43 -2.60 12.82 -0.13
C VAL A 43 -3.84 12.23 0.54
N LEU A 44 -4.31 12.77 1.66
CA LEU A 44 -5.59 12.35 2.25
C LEU A 44 -6.79 13.03 1.57
N ALA A 45 -6.55 14.07 0.76
CA ALA A 45 -7.57 14.64 -0.12
C ALA A 45 -7.71 13.86 -1.44
N ASP A 46 -6.86 12.86 -1.69
CA ASP A 46 -6.91 11.99 -2.86
C ASP A 46 -7.69 10.70 -2.52
N SER A 47 -8.73 10.40 -3.30
CA SER A 47 -9.60 9.25 -3.07
C SER A 47 -8.90 7.90 -3.26
N VAL A 48 -7.94 7.83 -4.19
CA VAL A 48 -7.18 6.61 -4.47
C VAL A 48 -6.25 6.32 -3.30
N PHE A 49 -5.50 7.32 -2.82
CA PHE A 49 -4.62 7.18 -1.67
C PHE A 49 -5.42 6.85 -0.40
N ALA A 50 -6.54 7.53 -0.15
CA ALA A 50 -7.42 7.22 0.97
C ALA A 50 -7.97 5.77 0.89
N GLY A 51 -8.32 5.30 -0.32
CA GLY A 51 -8.72 3.92 -0.56
C GLY A 51 -7.60 2.90 -0.29
N ILE A 52 -6.37 3.19 -0.72
CA ILE A 52 -5.18 2.38 -0.41
C ILE A 52 -4.99 2.30 1.11
N VAL A 53 -5.05 3.43 1.81
CA VAL A 53 -4.92 3.50 3.27
C VAL A 53 -5.98 2.64 3.95
N ALA A 54 -7.26 2.86 3.62
CA ALA A 54 -8.39 2.14 4.21
C ALA A 54 -8.24 0.61 4.08
N HIS A 55 -7.96 0.12 2.87
CA HIS A 55 -7.92 -1.31 2.60
C HIS A 55 -6.64 -1.99 3.05
N THR A 56 -5.50 -1.29 2.98
CA THR A 56 -4.24 -1.79 3.51
C THR A 56 -4.29 -1.87 5.03
N ASP A 57 -4.81 -0.83 5.68
CA ASP A 57 -5.02 -0.80 7.13
C ASP A 57 -5.93 -1.94 7.58
N ARG A 58 -7.07 -2.14 6.92
CA ARG A 58 -7.98 -3.27 7.16
C ARG A 58 -7.30 -4.62 7.07
N ALA A 59 -6.45 -4.82 6.06
CA ALA A 59 -5.80 -6.10 5.82
C ALA A 59 -4.66 -6.38 6.83
N LEU A 60 -3.94 -5.33 7.23
CA LEU A 60 -2.83 -5.40 8.19
C LEU A 60 -3.29 -5.39 9.66
N HIS A 61 -4.40 -4.74 9.98
CA HIS A 61 -4.97 -4.67 11.33
C HIS A 61 -5.28 -6.08 11.88
N LYS A 62 -5.91 -6.95 11.07
CA LYS A 62 -6.14 -8.38 11.41
C LYS A 62 -4.85 -9.15 11.73
N ARG A 63 -3.72 -8.68 11.20
CA ARG A 63 -2.38 -9.29 11.31
C ARG A 63 -1.48 -8.57 12.30
N ARG A 64 -2.01 -7.56 13.02
CA ARG A 64 -1.29 -6.74 14.00
C ARG A 64 -0.03 -6.10 13.43
N GLN A 65 -0.14 -5.63 12.19
CA GLN A 65 0.90 -4.86 11.53
C GLN A 65 0.47 -3.39 11.51
N HIS A 66 1.46 -2.50 11.69
CA HIS A 66 1.27 -1.06 11.68
C HIS A 66 1.94 -0.52 10.41
N PRO A 67 1.16 -0.18 9.37
CA PRO A 67 1.72 0.33 8.13
C PRO A 67 2.28 1.73 8.32
N THR A 68 3.37 2.02 7.62
CA THR A 68 3.83 3.39 7.34
C THR A 68 3.65 3.65 5.85
N PHE A 69 2.81 4.62 5.51
CA PHE A 69 2.56 5.00 4.12
C PHE A 69 3.58 6.04 3.68
N LEU A 70 4.20 5.85 2.52
CA LEU A 70 5.17 6.79 1.97
C LEU A 70 4.61 7.47 0.74
N SER A 71 4.73 8.80 0.67
CA SER A 71 4.35 9.60 -0.50
C SER A 71 5.44 10.61 -0.87
N SER A 72 5.60 10.88 -2.16
CA SER A 72 6.49 11.93 -2.66
C SER A 72 5.88 13.34 -2.53
N GLN A 73 4.56 13.43 -2.42
CA GLN A 73 3.85 14.70 -2.29
C GLN A 73 4.26 15.41 -0.99
N PRO A 74 4.56 16.72 -1.01
CA PRO A 74 4.92 17.45 0.19
C PRO A 74 3.73 17.56 1.16
N CYS A 75 4.01 17.68 2.46
CA CYS A 75 2.99 17.86 3.49
C CYS A 75 3.29 19.08 4.36
N GLY A 76 2.26 19.87 4.63
CA GLY A 76 2.34 21.03 5.51
C GLY A 76 2.07 20.74 6.98
N LEU A 77 1.69 19.50 7.33
CA LEU A 77 1.38 19.11 8.70
C LEU A 77 2.66 18.98 9.53
N THR A 78 2.58 19.46 10.77
CA THR A 78 3.64 19.26 11.75
C THR A 78 3.56 17.85 12.33
N ALA A 79 4.67 17.33 12.86
CA ALA A 79 4.69 16.03 13.54
C ALA A 79 3.66 15.92 14.69
N SER A 80 3.31 17.04 15.34
CA SER A 80 2.29 17.08 16.40
C SER A 80 0.85 17.15 15.90
N ALA A 81 0.62 17.53 14.64
CA ALA A 81 -0.72 17.55 14.07
C ALA A 81 -1.17 16.15 13.63
N GLY A 82 -0.22 15.30 13.20
CA GLY A 82 -0.48 13.95 12.73
C GLY A 82 -1.38 13.91 11.49
N HIS A 83 -1.68 12.70 11.01
CA HIS A 83 -2.53 12.48 9.83
C HIS A 83 -3.93 11.92 10.19
N GLY A 84 -4.33 12.07 11.45
CA GLY A 84 -5.54 11.48 12.00
C GLY A 84 -5.33 10.06 12.52
N LEU A 85 -6.42 9.36 12.79
CA LEU A 85 -6.39 7.98 13.27
C LEU A 85 -6.39 6.99 12.10
N ARG A 86 -5.91 5.77 12.37
CA ARG A 86 -6.03 4.64 11.44
C ARG A 86 -7.51 4.33 11.17
N PRO A 87 -7.89 4.03 9.91
CA PRO A 87 -9.27 3.69 9.54
C PRO A 87 -9.92 2.64 10.44
N MET A 88 -9.20 1.56 10.76
CA MET A 88 -9.76 0.46 11.53
C MET A 88 -10.05 0.83 12.99
N CYS A 89 -9.31 1.78 13.57
CA CYS A 89 -9.56 2.29 14.91
C CYS A 89 -10.85 3.13 14.98
N GLU A 90 -11.30 3.69 13.87
CA GLU A 90 -12.55 4.45 13.78
C GLU A 90 -13.74 3.57 13.36
N VAL A 91 -13.50 2.60 12.46
CA VAL A 91 -14.55 1.72 11.92
C VAL A 91 -14.94 0.60 12.90
N ILE A 92 -14.00 0.06 13.68
CA ILE A 92 -14.31 -0.97 14.68
C ILE A 92 -14.69 -0.32 16.01
N ALA A 93 -15.96 -0.46 16.38
CA ALA A 93 -16.42 -0.07 17.70
C ALA A 93 -15.69 -0.88 18.79
N HIS A 94 -15.13 -0.18 19.78
CA HIS A 94 -14.35 -0.76 20.88
C HIS A 94 -13.15 -1.59 20.41
N ASP A 95 -12.41 -1.06 19.43
CA ASP A 95 -11.12 -1.63 19.03
C ASP A 95 -10.24 -1.94 20.26
N GLU A 96 -9.82 -3.21 20.35
CA GLU A 96 -9.05 -3.72 21.49
C GLU A 96 -7.63 -3.13 21.54
N TYR A 97 -7.16 -2.59 20.42
CA TYR A 97 -5.84 -1.94 20.30
C TYR A 97 -5.88 -0.46 20.71
N GLY A 98 -7.07 0.13 20.83
CA GLY A 98 -7.23 1.55 21.12
C GLY A 98 -6.91 2.45 19.92
N PRO A 99 -7.01 3.78 20.10
CA PRO A 99 -6.75 4.72 19.02
C PRO A 99 -5.25 4.72 18.66
N GLU A 100 -4.97 4.56 17.37
CA GLU A 100 -3.61 4.64 16.82
C GLU A 100 -3.55 5.67 15.70
N ASP A 101 -2.47 6.45 15.68
CA ASP A 101 -2.24 7.46 14.66
C ASP A 101 -1.94 6.82 13.30
N LEU A 102 -2.52 7.40 12.24
CA LEU A 102 -2.17 7.09 10.87
C LEU A 102 -0.76 7.64 10.58
N LEU A 103 0.15 6.76 10.18
CA LEU A 103 1.54 7.12 9.85
C LEU A 103 1.69 7.33 8.35
N VAL A 104 1.80 8.60 7.94
CA VAL A 104 2.16 8.98 6.57
C VAL A 104 3.46 9.79 6.61
N GLU A 105 4.45 9.35 5.85
CA GLU A 105 5.71 10.06 5.71
C GLU A 105 5.91 10.55 4.28
N HIS A 106 6.49 11.75 4.16
CA HIS A 106 6.63 12.45 2.90
C HIS A 106 8.11 12.56 2.53
N THR A 107 8.50 11.93 1.42
CA THR A 107 9.91 11.84 1.00
C THR A 107 10.45 13.10 0.32
N GLY A 108 9.61 14.13 0.16
CA GLY A 108 10.04 15.43 -0.38
C GLY A 108 10.54 15.38 -1.81
N GLY A 109 9.98 14.48 -2.63
CA GLY A 109 10.36 14.28 -4.04
C GLY A 109 11.40 13.17 -4.28
N ALA A 110 11.96 12.55 -3.24
CA ALA A 110 12.73 11.32 -3.42
C ALA A 110 11.80 10.13 -3.74
N SER A 111 12.30 9.11 -4.45
CA SER A 111 11.51 7.90 -4.76
C SER A 111 11.04 7.20 -3.49
N THR A 112 9.71 7.09 -3.33
CA THR A 112 9.09 6.42 -2.19
C THR A 112 9.40 4.93 -2.17
N LEU A 113 9.46 4.29 -3.34
CA LEU A 113 9.81 2.87 -3.45
C LEU A 113 11.26 2.60 -3.06
N ALA A 114 12.19 3.42 -3.55
CA ALA A 114 13.61 3.29 -3.20
C ALA A 114 13.83 3.48 -1.69
N GLU A 115 13.16 4.48 -1.09
CA GLU A 115 13.20 4.72 0.35
C GLU A 115 12.61 3.52 1.13
N ALA A 116 11.47 2.99 0.70
CA ALA A 116 10.86 1.83 1.34
C ALA A 116 11.78 0.60 1.32
N ILE A 117 12.42 0.31 0.18
CA ILE A 117 13.34 -0.82 0.05
C ILE A 117 14.58 -0.60 0.94
N ALA A 118 15.15 0.60 0.94
CA ALA A 118 16.30 0.94 1.79
C ALA A 118 15.97 0.77 3.28
N ARG A 119 14.79 1.20 3.73
CA ARG A 119 14.34 1.06 5.11
C ARG A 119 14.01 -0.40 5.46
N ALA A 120 13.30 -1.12 4.60
CA ALA A 120 12.96 -2.53 4.85
C ALA A 120 14.20 -3.43 4.91
N THR A 121 15.26 -3.11 4.16
CA THR A 121 16.54 -3.84 4.24
C THR A 121 17.40 -3.43 5.45
N SER A 122 17.02 -2.37 6.15
CA SER A 122 17.63 -1.95 7.41
C SER A 122 17.05 -2.74 8.59
N SER A 123 17.35 -2.30 9.83
CA SER A 123 16.78 -2.88 11.05
C SER A 123 15.28 -2.65 11.22
N GLU A 124 14.64 -1.87 10.34
CA GLU A 124 13.22 -1.57 10.39
C GLU A 124 12.39 -2.74 9.83
N ARG A 125 11.71 -3.47 10.72
CA ARG A 125 10.84 -4.61 10.37
C ARG A 125 9.37 -4.20 10.24
N SER A 126 9.11 -3.00 9.73
CA SER A 126 7.76 -2.45 9.54
C SER A 126 7.15 -2.89 8.21
N ALA A 127 5.84 -2.68 8.08
CA ALA A 127 5.13 -2.78 6.80
C ALA A 127 5.18 -1.39 6.14
N LEU A 128 6.01 -1.24 5.10
CA LEU A 128 6.17 0.02 4.38
C LEU A 128 5.30 -0.01 3.12
N VAL A 129 4.49 1.03 2.95
CA VAL A 129 3.50 1.11 1.86
C VAL A 129 3.82 2.32 0.99
N PRO A 130 4.80 2.21 0.06
CA PRO A 130 5.08 3.31 -0.85
C PRO A 130 3.98 3.42 -1.91
N VAL A 131 3.45 4.63 -2.06
CA VAL A 131 2.53 5.00 -3.14
C VAL A 131 3.28 5.93 -4.09
N PHE A 132 3.31 5.57 -5.37
CA PHE A 132 4.03 6.30 -6.41
C PHE A 132 3.34 6.15 -7.76
N THR A 133 3.64 7.03 -8.70
CA THR A 133 3.14 6.98 -10.07
C THR A 133 4.01 6.08 -10.94
N GLU A 134 3.46 5.56 -12.04
CA GLU A 134 4.25 4.86 -13.07
C GLU A 134 5.42 5.70 -13.59
N ALA A 135 5.24 7.02 -13.72
CA ALA A 135 6.31 7.92 -14.14
C ALA A 135 7.47 7.95 -13.14
N GLU A 136 7.19 7.97 -11.84
CA GLU A 136 8.23 7.87 -10.80
C GLU A 136 8.91 6.50 -10.82
N PHE A 137 8.17 5.42 -11.07
CA PHE A 137 8.73 4.07 -11.17
C PHE A 137 9.71 3.95 -12.35
N MET A 138 9.35 4.54 -13.48
CA MET A 138 10.09 4.49 -14.75
C MET A 138 11.19 5.56 -14.87
N ASP A 139 11.41 6.36 -13.84
CA ASP A 139 12.49 7.36 -13.81
C ASP A 139 13.85 6.67 -14.00
N ALA A 140 14.51 6.93 -15.13
CA ALA A 140 15.76 6.28 -15.51
C ALA A 140 16.90 6.52 -14.49
N ASP A 141 16.89 7.66 -13.80
CA ASP A 141 17.93 8.00 -12.82
C ASP A 141 17.78 7.16 -11.53
N LEU A 142 16.55 6.73 -11.22
CA LEU A 142 16.21 6.02 -9.99
C LEU A 142 15.85 4.54 -10.21
N PHE A 143 15.60 4.13 -11.45
CA PHE A 143 15.08 2.79 -11.79
C PHE A 143 15.88 1.63 -11.20
N HIS A 144 17.22 1.77 -11.17
CA HIS A 144 18.12 0.75 -10.61
C HIS A 144 17.93 0.53 -9.09
N LEU A 145 17.28 1.45 -8.39
CA LEU A 145 16.96 1.37 -6.96
C LEU A 145 15.60 0.70 -6.71
N HIS A 146 14.76 0.52 -7.73
CA HIS A 146 13.42 -0.05 -7.63
C HIS A 146 13.41 -1.58 -7.70
N THR A 147 14.42 -2.27 -7.17
CA THR A 147 14.49 -3.74 -7.24
C THR A 147 14.20 -4.41 -5.90
N SER A 148 13.19 -5.27 -5.89
CA SER A 148 12.81 -6.07 -4.73
C SER A 148 13.87 -7.14 -4.38
N ARG A 149 14.82 -7.42 -5.28
CA ARG A 149 15.88 -8.42 -5.10
C ARG A 149 16.80 -8.11 -3.92
N LEU A 150 16.75 -6.89 -3.40
CA LEU A 150 17.46 -6.48 -2.19
C LEU A 150 16.75 -6.94 -0.90
N LEU A 151 15.45 -7.26 -0.97
CA LEU A 151 14.65 -7.71 0.16
C LEU A 151 14.94 -9.17 0.46
N ASP A 152 15.58 -9.41 1.60
CA ASP A 152 15.76 -10.75 2.14
C ASP A 152 14.42 -11.27 2.73
N PRO A 153 13.88 -12.39 2.22
CA PRO A 153 12.61 -12.94 2.71
C PRO A 153 12.63 -13.31 4.20
N GLN A 154 13.79 -13.64 4.77
CA GLN A 154 13.93 -13.99 6.18
C GLN A 154 14.08 -12.75 7.07
N ASP A 155 14.94 -11.81 6.65
CA ASP A 155 15.48 -10.79 7.56
C ASP A 155 14.99 -9.37 7.30
N SER A 156 14.60 -9.02 6.07
CA SER A 156 14.08 -7.69 5.75
C SER A 156 12.66 -7.48 6.31
N GLY A 157 12.22 -6.22 6.38
CA GLY A 157 10.82 -5.84 6.55
C GLY A 157 9.95 -6.26 5.35
N VAL A 158 8.77 -5.64 5.21
CA VAL A 158 7.87 -5.86 4.08
C VAL A 158 7.60 -4.53 3.40
N VAL A 159 7.71 -4.53 2.07
CA VAL A 159 7.31 -3.43 1.21
C VAL A 159 6.04 -3.86 0.46
N ILE A 160 4.99 -3.06 0.53
CA ILE A 160 3.71 -3.27 -0.17
C ILE A 160 3.50 -2.09 -1.12
N PRO A 161 4.12 -2.13 -2.31
CA PRO A 161 4.10 -1.00 -3.22
C PRO A 161 2.77 -0.89 -3.96
N PHE A 162 2.28 0.34 -4.08
CA PHE A 162 1.16 0.72 -4.93
C PHE A 162 1.64 1.68 -6.02
N MET A 163 1.51 1.24 -7.27
CA MET A 163 1.81 2.04 -8.44
C MET A 163 0.52 2.61 -9.02
N ILE A 164 0.40 3.93 -9.07
CA ILE A 164 -0.68 4.67 -9.69
C ILE A 164 -0.42 4.76 -11.19
N VAL A 165 -1.26 4.10 -11.96
CA VAL A 165 -1.15 3.97 -13.42
C VAL A 165 -2.29 4.76 -14.07
N PRO A 166 -1.98 5.77 -14.90
CA PRO A 166 -3.00 6.59 -15.54
C PRO A 166 -3.86 5.76 -16.49
N GLY A 167 -5.11 6.19 -16.67
CA GLY A 167 -6.01 5.54 -17.62
C GLY A 167 -5.69 5.86 -19.07
N GLY A 168 -6.36 5.15 -19.98
CA GLY A 168 -6.18 5.33 -21.43
C GLY A 168 -5.00 4.57 -22.04
N GLN A 169 -4.39 3.65 -21.28
CA GLN A 169 -3.30 2.82 -21.77
C GLN A 169 -3.79 1.66 -22.65
N SER A 170 -2.98 1.31 -23.64
CA SER A 170 -3.22 0.14 -24.49
C SER A 170 -2.89 -1.17 -23.76
N GLY A 171 -3.37 -2.30 -24.29
CA GLY A 171 -2.98 -3.61 -23.78
C GLY A 171 -1.49 -3.91 -23.94
N LEU A 172 -0.83 -3.30 -24.94
CA LEU A 172 0.63 -3.43 -25.11
C LEU A 172 1.38 -2.68 -24.01
N ASP A 173 0.96 -1.45 -23.69
CA ASP A 173 1.56 -0.67 -22.59
C ASP A 173 1.48 -1.43 -21.26
N ALA A 174 0.36 -2.11 -21.01
CA ALA A 174 0.20 -2.95 -19.82
C ALA A 174 1.14 -4.16 -19.81
N GLN A 175 1.34 -4.82 -20.95
CA GLN A 175 2.23 -5.97 -21.04
C GLN A 175 3.70 -5.56 -20.86
N ASP A 176 4.11 -4.47 -21.51
CA ASP A 176 5.47 -3.94 -21.41
C ASP A 176 5.79 -3.54 -19.97
N ARG A 177 4.84 -2.88 -19.28
CA ARG A 177 4.98 -2.58 -17.85
C ARG A 177 5.10 -3.82 -16.99
N GLU A 178 4.25 -4.83 -17.20
CA GLU A 178 4.30 -6.08 -16.45
C GLU A 178 5.69 -6.74 -16.58
N ASP A 179 6.27 -6.73 -17.78
CA ASP A 179 7.61 -7.26 -18.02
C ASP A 179 8.71 -6.48 -17.28
N VAL A 180 8.59 -5.14 -17.20
CA VAL A 180 9.49 -4.29 -16.43
C VAL A 180 9.35 -4.51 -14.92
N VAL A 181 8.12 -4.58 -14.41
CA VAL A 181 7.80 -4.91 -13.00
C VAL A 181 8.38 -6.29 -12.64
N ARG A 182 8.24 -7.27 -13.53
CA ARG A 182 8.82 -8.61 -13.34
C ARG A 182 10.34 -8.58 -13.36
N ALA A 183 10.94 -7.82 -14.27
CA ALA A 183 12.39 -7.68 -14.38
C ALA A 183 13.04 -7.04 -13.13
N THR A 184 12.30 -6.18 -12.42
CA THR A 184 12.73 -5.57 -11.15
C THR A 184 12.51 -6.46 -9.93
N GLY A 185 11.86 -7.61 -10.11
CA GLY A 185 11.66 -8.64 -9.08
C GLY A 185 10.29 -8.58 -8.41
N PHE A 186 9.32 -7.87 -8.99
CA PHE A 186 7.95 -7.84 -8.48
C PHE A 186 7.03 -8.74 -9.30
N THR A 187 5.93 -9.18 -8.69
CA THR A 187 4.77 -9.73 -9.39
C THR A 187 3.67 -8.68 -9.38
N SER A 188 2.97 -8.51 -10.50
CA SER A 188 1.94 -7.48 -10.64
C SER A 188 0.57 -7.98 -10.22
N TYR A 189 -0.06 -7.24 -9.31
CA TYR A 189 -1.47 -7.36 -8.95
C TYR A 189 -2.20 -6.15 -9.50
N THR A 190 -3.11 -6.36 -10.45
CA THR A 190 -3.83 -5.25 -11.07
C THR A 190 -5.17 -5.00 -10.39
N PHE A 191 -5.41 -3.75 -10.01
CA PHE A 191 -6.72 -3.24 -9.62
C PHE A 191 -7.16 -2.14 -10.58
N GLU A 192 -8.22 -2.37 -11.34
CA GLU A 192 -8.76 -1.42 -12.31
C GLU A 192 -10.16 -0.96 -11.89
N CYS A 193 -10.33 0.36 -11.78
CA CYS A 193 -11.59 1.02 -11.45
C CYS A 193 -11.61 2.49 -11.96
N ASP A 194 -12.78 3.12 -11.87
CA ASP A 194 -12.93 4.56 -12.12
C ASP A 194 -12.65 5.34 -10.83
N TRP A 195 -11.55 6.09 -10.79
CA TRP A 195 -11.12 6.79 -9.57
C TRP A 195 -12.04 7.96 -9.19
N GLU A 196 -12.80 8.49 -10.13
CA GLU A 196 -13.80 9.53 -9.87
C GLU A 196 -15.06 8.95 -9.23
N ASN A 197 -15.25 7.62 -9.25
CA ASN A 197 -16.46 6.95 -8.78
C ASN A 197 -16.17 5.55 -8.20
N PHE A 198 -15.50 5.51 -7.05
CA PHE A 198 -15.26 4.26 -6.30
C PHE A 198 -16.57 3.66 -5.79
N THR A 199 -16.97 2.50 -6.34
CA THR A 199 -18.19 1.82 -5.91
C THR A 199 -17.94 0.87 -4.73
N LEU A 200 -18.99 0.47 -4.02
CA LEU A 200 -18.90 -0.57 -2.97
C LEU A 200 -18.37 -1.91 -3.52
N GLU A 201 -18.65 -2.22 -4.78
CA GLU A 201 -18.10 -3.40 -5.45
C GLU A 201 -16.58 -3.27 -5.64
N ASP A 202 -16.10 -2.08 -6.04
CA ASP A 202 -14.67 -1.81 -6.16
C ASP A 202 -13.95 -1.89 -4.81
N HIS A 203 -14.55 -1.38 -3.73
CA HIS A 203 -14.01 -1.56 -2.39
C HIS A 203 -13.97 -3.04 -1.98
N THR A 204 -14.97 -3.83 -2.35
CA THR A 204 -14.97 -5.29 -2.09
C THR A 204 -13.85 -5.99 -2.85
N ARG A 205 -13.67 -5.67 -4.14
CA ARG A 205 -12.61 -6.21 -4.99
C ARG A 205 -11.21 -5.85 -4.47
N LEU A 206 -11.00 -4.58 -4.09
CA LEU A 206 -9.72 -4.13 -3.51
C LEU A 206 -9.46 -4.81 -2.16
N ALA A 207 -10.49 -4.95 -1.32
CA ALA A 207 -10.34 -5.64 -0.05
C ALA A 207 -9.92 -7.11 -0.22
N LEU A 208 -10.47 -7.81 -1.21
CA LEU A 208 -10.08 -9.20 -1.53
C LEU A 208 -8.68 -9.28 -2.12
N LEU A 209 -8.34 -8.36 -3.04
CA LEU A 209 -7.00 -8.26 -3.62
C LEU A 209 -5.93 -8.10 -2.54
N MET A 210 -6.20 -7.27 -1.52
CA MET A 210 -5.27 -7.10 -0.41
C MET A 210 -5.10 -8.35 0.45
N GLU A 211 -6.09 -9.25 0.52
CA GLU A 211 -5.87 -10.56 1.16
C GLU A 211 -4.97 -11.45 0.30
N ASP A 212 -5.13 -11.47 -1.03
CA ASP A 212 -4.23 -12.21 -1.93
C ASP A 212 -2.77 -11.72 -1.81
N VAL A 213 -2.57 -10.40 -1.85
CA VAL A 213 -1.25 -9.76 -1.72
C VAL A 213 -0.59 -10.12 -0.39
N LEU A 214 -1.32 -10.06 0.73
CA LEU A 214 -0.77 -10.37 2.04
C LEU A 214 -0.51 -11.86 2.21
N ASP A 215 -1.36 -12.73 1.67
CA ASP A 215 -1.15 -14.17 1.71
C ASP A 215 0.12 -14.57 0.93
N GLU A 216 0.40 -13.92 -0.21
CA GLU A 216 1.68 -14.11 -0.92
C GLU A 216 2.88 -13.62 -0.10
N ILE A 217 2.79 -12.45 0.54
CA ILE A 217 3.86 -11.95 1.44
C ILE A 217 4.12 -12.93 2.58
N ILE A 218 3.06 -13.47 3.19
CA ILE A 218 3.18 -14.45 4.27
C ILE A 218 3.85 -15.73 3.76
N GLN A 219 3.50 -16.21 2.57
CA GLN A 219 4.13 -17.36 1.96
C GLN A 219 5.63 -17.11 1.71
N ILE A 220 5.98 -15.95 1.15
CA ILE A 220 7.38 -15.54 0.93
C ILE A 220 8.17 -15.53 2.26
N LYS A 221 7.61 -14.93 3.31
CA LYS A 221 8.23 -14.89 4.64
C LYS A 221 8.37 -16.28 5.26
N ALA A 222 7.37 -17.14 5.10
CA ALA A 222 7.40 -18.51 5.61
C ALA A 222 8.46 -19.36 4.91
N GLU A 223 8.54 -19.29 3.57
CA GLU A 223 9.56 -19.99 2.78
C GLU A 223 10.98 -19.49 3.06
N GLY A 224 11.14 -18.19 3.24
CA GLY A 224 12.38 -17.55 3.68
C GLY A 224 12.83 -18.07 5.05
N GLY A 225 11.93 -18.07 6.04
CA GLY A 225 12.17 -18.59 7.38
C GLY A 225 12.53 -20.08 7.41
N ALA A 226 11.89 -20.88 6.55
CA ALA A 226 12.16 -22.30 6.44
C ALA A 226 13.41 -22.63 5.59
N ARG A 227 14.00 -21.63 4.91
CA ARG A 227 15.15 -21.77 3.99
C ARG A 227 14.89 -22.78 2.86
N VAL A 228 13.64 -22.83 2.39
CA VAL A 228 13.20 -23.81 1.39
C VAL A 228 13.34 -23.27 -0.03
N SER A 229 13.33 -21.95 -0.22
CA SER A 229 13.42 -21.37 -1.55
C SER A 229 14.85 -21.38 -2.09
N SER A 230 15.02 -21.98 -3.28
CA SER A 230 16.27 -21.92 -4.05
C SER A 230 16.37 -20.70 -4.97
N PHE A 231 15.33 -19.86 -5.02
CA PHE A 231 15.23 -18.70 -5.91
C PHE A 231 14.80 -17.45 -5.14
N GLN A 232 15.18 -16.26 -5.62
CA GLN A 232 14.60 -15.04 -5.09
C GLN A 232 13.13 -14.97 -5.47
N PRO A 233 12.22 -14.74 -4.51
CA PRO A 233 10.80 -14.63 -4.80
C PRO A 233 10.50 -13.34 -5.56
N LEU A 234 9.38 -13.34 -6.27
CA LEU A 234 8.79 -12.11 -6.78
C LEU A 234 7.92 -11.52 -5.66
N TRP A 235 8.20 -10.29 -5.25
CA TRP A 235 7.39 -9.60 -4.23
C TRP A 235 6.15 -8.98 -4.88
N PRO A 236 4.98 -8.94 -4.22
CA PRO A 236 3.80 -8.35 -4.84
C PRO A 236 3.93 -6.83 -4.97
N LEU A 237 3.45 -6.30 -6.09
CA LEU A 237 3.24 -4.88 -6.36
C LEU A 237 1.82 -4.69 -6.87
N VAL A 238 1.09 -3.73 -6.31
CA VAL A 238 -0.29 -3.43 -6.73
C VAL A 238 -0.30 -2.30 -7.74
N GLU A 239 -0.75 -2.57 -8.95
CA GLU A 239 -1.04 -1.57 -9.97
C GLU A 239 -2.47 -1.06 -9.79
N MET A 240 -2.61 0.16 -9.28
CA MET A 240 -3.87 0.88 -9.27
C MET A 240 -4.02 1.54 -10.63
N ARG A 241 -4.95 1.05 -11.46
CA ARG A 241 -5.18 1.53 -12.83
C ARG A 241 -6.51 2.27 -12.92
N SER A 242 -6.48 3.44 -13.53
CA SER A 242 -7.71 4.17 -13.85
C SER A 242 -8.32 3.64 -15.15
N THR A 243 -9.64 3.42 -15.17
CA THR A 243 -10.37 3.18 -16.43
C THR A 243 -10.57 4.48 -17.23
N THR A 244 -10.50 5.63 -16.55
CA THR A 244 -10.69 6.96 -17.13
C THR A 244 -9.32 7.61 -17.39
N PRO A 245 -9.05 8.14 -18.59
CA PRO A 245 -7.83 8.92 -18.85
C PRO A 245 -7.74 10.10 -17.88
N LEU A 246 -6.55 10.35 -17.31
CA LEU A 246 -6.33 11.57 -16.54
C LEU A 246 -6.54 12.79 -17.45
N ARG A 247 -7.38 13.73 -17.02
CA ARG A 247 -7.67 14.96 -17.77
C ARG A 247 -6.52 15.97 -17.71
#